data_AF-A0A081BFT1-F1
#
_entry.id   AF-A0A081BFT1-F1
#
_cell.length_a   1.000
_cell.length_b   1.000
_cell.length_c   1.000
_cell.angle_alpha   90.00
_cell.angle_beta   90.00
_cell.angle_gamma   90.00
#
_symmetry.space_group_name_H-M   'P 1'
#
loop_
_entity.id
_entity.type
_entity.pdbx_description
1 polymer ?
#
loop_
_entity_poly.entity_id
_entity_poly.type
_entity_poly.pdbx_seq_one_letter_code
_entity_poly.pdbx_strand_id
1 'polypeptide(L)'
;MKTYGRVVAITRQVLINDDLDAFTRIPAMYGNSIAQLESDVVWGIITSNPAMADGNALFHTTHKNLAGTGAALDVTSVGAARAAMAKQTGLDKKTVLNIRPAFLIVPASLELKAEQLVAQNLVPASSGNVVPQSIRTLSPIAEPRLDAASETAWYLAASPNQIDTIEYAYLEGQQGAYIETRNGFDVDGVEIKCRLDFGAKAIDWRGLYKNPGA
;
A
#
# COMPACT_ATOMS: atom_id res chain seq x y z
N MET A 1 2.16 -17.47 1.51
CA MET A 1 1.83 -17.35 0.08
C MET A 1 0.43 -17.90 -0.14
N LYS A 2 -0.38 -17.28 -1.01
CA LYS A 2 -1.74 -17.74 -1.32
C LYS A 2 -1.91 -17.84 -2.83
N THR A 3 -2.70 -18.82 -3.25
CA THR A 3 -3.11 -18.99 -4.65
C THR A 3 -4.46 -18.34 -4.86
N TYR A 4 -4.54 -17.47 -5.85
CA TYR A 4 -5.76 -16.81 -6.29
C TYR A 4 -6.11 -17.31 -7.69
N GLY A 5 -7.39 -17.50 -7.97
CA GLY A 5 -7.81 -17.93 -9.29
C GLY A 5 -9.25 -17.55 -9.60
N ARG A 6 -9.51 -17.30 -10.88
CA ARG A 6 -10.85 -17.06 -11.42
C ARG A 6 -10.99 -17.75 -12.76
N VAL A 7 -12.16 -18.32 -13.00
CA VAL A 7 -12.53 -18.95 -14.28
C VAL A 7 -13.67 -18.14 -14.88
N VAL A 8 -13.55 -17.82 -16.17
CA VAL A 8 -14.59 -17.19 -16.97
C VAL A 8 -14.93 -18.15 -18.11
N ALA A 9 -16.21 -18.48 -18.24
CA ALA A 9 -16.70 -19.32 -19.32
C ALA A 9 -17.28 -18.43 -20.43
N ILE A 10 -16.89 -18.73 -21.67
CA ILE A 10 -17.43 -18.13 -22.89
C ILE A 10 -18.29 -19.18 -23.57
N THR A 11 -19.58 -18.92 -23.69
CA THR A 11 -20.50 -19.86 -24.34
C THR A 11 -20.32 -19.84 -25.86
N ARG A 12 -20.62 -20.95 -26.51
CA ARG A 12 -20.59 -21.12 -27.97
C ARG A 12 -21.48 -20.13 -28.68
N GLN A 13 -22.60 -19.72 -28.09
CA GLN A 13 -23.47 -18.71 -28.66
C GLN A 13 -22.77 -17.33 -28.73
N VAL A 14 -21.98 -16.97 -27.72
CA VAL A 14 -21.15 -15.75 -27.73
C VAL A 14 -20.04 -15.86 -28.78
N LEU A 15 -19.46 -17.05 -28.95
CA LEU A 15 -18.47 -17.31 -30.02
C LEU A 15 -19.05 -17.16 -31.42
N ILE A 16 -20.28 -17.63 -31.63
CA ILE A 16 -20.96 -17.63 -32.94
C ILE A 16 -21.52 -16.26 -33.28
N ASN A 17 -21.99 -15.49 -32.29
CA ASN A 17 -22.60 -14.17 -32.49
C ASN A 17 -21.57 -13.02 -32.64
N ASP A 18 -20.32 -13.34 -32.98
CA ASP A 18 -19.26 -12.40 -33.37
C ASP A 18 -18.96 -11.30 -32.34
N ASP A 19 -18.89 -11.66 -31.05
CA ASP A 19 -18.27 -10.83 -30.01
C ASP A 19 -16.77 -11.15 -29.94
N LEU A 20 -16.04 -10.88 -31.03
CA LEU A 20 -14.58 -11.08 -31.12
C LEU A 20 -13.82 -10.26 -30.06
N ASP A 21 -14.42 -9.15 -29.60
CA ASP A 21 -13.93 -8.30 -28.52
C ASP A 21 -13.98 -8.98 -27.15
N ALA A 22 -14.81 -10.01 -26.95
CA ALA A 22 -14.82 -10.77 -25.70
C ALA A 22 -13.46 -11.44 -25.43
N PHE A 23 -12.79 -11.93 -26.48
CA PHE A 23 -11.48 -12.58 -26.36
C PHE A 23 -10.33 -11.63 -26.09
N THR A 24 -10.42 -10.39 -26.54
CA THR A 24 -9.39 -9.36 -26.28
C THR A 24 -9.62 -8.70 -24.91
N ARG A 25 -10.88 -8.54 -24.49
CA ARG A 25 -11.26 -7.92 -23.22
C ARG A 25 -10.98 -8.79 -22.01
N ILE A 26 -11.16 -10.12 -22.10
CA ILE A 26 -10.96 -11.03 -20.95
C ILE A 26 -9.52 -10.99 -20.41
N PRO A 27 -8.46 -11.10 -21.23
CA PRO A 27 -7.09 -10.95 -20.77
C PRO A 27 -6.81 -9.58 -20.13
N ALA A 28 -7.33 -8.49 -20.72
CA ALA A 28 -7.18 -7.15 -20.15
C ALA A 28 -7.89 -7.01 -18.79
N MET A 29 -9.08 -7.58 -18.64
CA MET A 29 -9.80 -7.64 -17.36
C MET A 29 -9.04 -8.46 -16.31
N TYR A 30 -8.42 -9.57 -16.70
CA TYR A 30 -7.57 -10.35 -15.80
C TYR A 30 -6.34 -9.55 -15.36
N GLY A 31 -5.65 -8.86 -16.28
CA GLY A 31 -4.52 -8.00 -15.95
C GLY A 31 -4.88 -6.92 -14.91
N ASN A 32 -5.97 -6.19 -15.15
CA ASN A 32 -6.46 -5.19 -14.20
C ASN A 32 -6.86 -5.80 -12.85
N SER A 33 -7.54 -6.95 -12.86
CA SER A 33 -7.94 -7.64 -11.63
C SER A 33 -6.74 -8.16 -10.82
N ILE A 34 -5.65 -8.54 -11.48
CA ILE A 34 -4.42 -8.98 -10.82
C ILE A 34 -3.73 -7.79 -10.17
N ALA A 35 -3.53 -6.70 -10.89
CA ALA A 35 -2.92 -5.49 -10.34
C ALA A 35 -3.71 -4.97 -9.13
N GLN A 36 -5.05 -4.99 -9.23
CA GLN A 36 -5.92 -4.63 -8.11
C GLN A 36 -5.72 -5.55 -6.91
N LEU A 37 -5.69 -6.87 -7.13
CA LEU A 37 -5.50 -7.87 -6.07
C LEU A 37 -4.14 -7.73 -5.38
N GLU A 38 -3.05 -7.57 -6.14
CA GLU A 38 -1.71 -7.39 -5.58
C GLU A 38 -1.66 -6.14 -4.69
N SER A 39 -2.24 -5.05 -5.18
CA SER A 39 -2.35 -3.79 -4.44
C SER A 39 -3.25 -3.93 -3.20
N ASP A 40 -4.39 -4.64 -3.29
CA ASP A 40 -5.27 -4.94 -2.15
C ASP A 40 -4.52 -5.74 -1.07
N VAL A 41 -3.71 -6.72 -1.48
CA VAL A 41 -2.93 -7.56 -0.56
C VAL A 41 -1.86 -6.75 0.18
N VAL A 42 -1.15 -5.86 -0.53
CA VAL A 42 -0.12 -5.00 0.07
C VAL A 42 -0.75 -3.98 1.01
N TRP A 43 -1.76 -3.23 0.55
CA TRP A 43 -2.45 -2.24 1.38
C TRP A 43 -3.20 -2.86 2.55
N GLY A 44 -3.70 -4.08 2.38
CA GLY A 44 -4.28 -4.89 3.44
C GLY A 44 -3.37 -5.05 4.66
N ILE A 45 -2.04 -5.04 4.49
CA ILE A 45 -1.08 -5.11 5.61
C ILE A 45 -1.14 -3.83 6.44
N ILE A 46 -1.21 -2.67 5.79
CA ILE A 46 -1.25 -1.37 6.48
C ILE A 46 -2.60 -1.18 7.20
N THR A 47 -3.71 -1.56 6.55
CA THR A 47 -5.06 -1.38 7.11
C THR A 47 -5.40 -2.40 8.19
N SER A 48 -5.05 -3.68 8.01
CA SER A 48 -5.33 -4.72 9.01
C SER A 48 -4.41 -4.69 10.22
N ASN A 49 -3.24 -4.03 10.12
CA ASN A 49 -2.26 -3.92 11.19
C ASN A 49 -1.88 -5.27 11.82
N PRO A 50 -1.39 -6.25 11.03
CA PRO A 50 -1.21 -7.62 11.49
C PRO A 50 -0.11 -7.73 12.55
N ALA A 51 -0.17 -8.79 13.37
CA ALA A 51 0.90 -9.12 14.30
C ALA A 51 2.20 -9.49 13.54
N MET A 52 3.31 -8.96 14.03
CA MET A 52 4.66 -9.25 13.54
C MET A 52 5.28 -10.44 14.29
N ALA A 53 6.51 -10.81 13.92
CA ALA A 53 7.20 -11.96 14.50
C ALA A 53 7.44 -11.84 16.02
N ASP A 54 7.45 -10.62 16.56
CA ASP A 54 7.56 -10.35 18.01
C ASP A 54 6.22 -10.37 18.76
N GLY A 55 5.12 -10.68 18.06
CA GLY A 55 3.77 -10.77 18.62
C GLY A 55 3.03 -9.44 18.74
N ASN A 56 3.70 -8.29 18.52
CA ASN A 56 3.03 -6.99 18.50
C ASN A 56 2.48 -6.68 17.11
N ALA A 57 1.43 -5.86 17.03
CA ALA A 57 0.94 -5.34 15.76
C ALA A 57 2.00 -4.50 15.02
N LEU A 58 1.92 -4.43 13.69
CA LEU A 58 2.83 -3.64 12.85
C LEU A 58 3.02 -2.22 13.40
N PHE A 59 1.92 -1.50 13.61
CA PHE A 59 1.86 -0.23 14.30
C PHE A 59 1.49 -0.44 15.76
N HIS A 60 2.45 -0.20 16.65
CA HIS A 60 2.28 -0.40 18.07
C HIS A 60 3.13 0.58 18.89
N THR A 61 2.70 0.88 20.11
CA THR A 61 3.42 1.80 21.01
C THR A 61 4.79 1.26 21.41
N THR A 62 4.92 -0.07 21.60
CA THR A 62 6.21 -0.75 21.85
C THR A 62 7.20 -0.55 20.69
N HIS A 63 6.71 -0.51 19.46
CA HIS A 63 7.50 -0.22 18.26
C HIS A 63 7.81 1.27 18.09
N LYS A 64 7.24 2.14 18.93
CA LYS A 64 7.39 3.61 18.85
C LYS A 64 7.07 4.17 17.46
N ASN A 65 6.25 3.45 16.71
CA ASN A 65 5.83 3.80 15.36
C ASN A 65 4.34 4.12 15.27
N LEU A 66 3.69 4.29 16.42
CA LEU A 66 2.29 4.68 16.55
C LEU A 66 2.19 5.92 17.42
N ALA A 67 1.52 6.95 16.92
CA ALA A 67 1.20 8.13 17.71
C ALA A 67 0.30 7.73 18.88
N GLY A 68 0.69 8.11 20.12
CA GLY A 68 -0.09 7.78 21.32
C GLY A 68 -1.46 8.46 21.36
N THR A 69 -1.59 9.62 20.71
CA THR A 69 -2.86 10.32 20.50
C THR A 69 -2.94 10.72 19.03
N GLY A 70 -4.11 10.53 18.44
CA GLY A 70 -4.41 10.97 17.09
C GLY A 70 -4.27 12.48 16.96
N ALA A 71 -3.61 12.93 15.89
CA ALA A 71 -3.42 14.34 15.60
C ALA A 71 -3.69 14.63 14.13
N ALA A 72 -4.28 15.79 13.87
CA ALA A 72 -4.52 16.27 12.52
C ALA A 72 -3.19 16.38 11.75
N LEU A 73 -3.22 16.08 10.45
CA LEU A 73 -2.05 16.21 9.59
C LEU A 73 -1.60 17.68 9.50
N ASP A 74 -0.46 18.01 10.10
CA ASP A 74 0.12 19.36 10.12
C ASP A 74 1.65 19.32 10.32
N VAL A 75 2.31 20.48 10.29
CA VAL A 75 3.78 20.59 10.41
C VAL A 75 4.29 20.02 11.74
N THR A 76 3.57 20.27 12.84
CA THR A 76 3.97 19.87 14.20
C THR A 76 3.92 18.35 14.36
N SER A 77 2.80 17.75 13.97
CA SER A 77 2.56 16.31 14.05
C SER A 77 3.47 15.52 13.10
N VAL A 78 3.70 16.02 11.88
CA VAL A 78 4.69 15.44 10.96
C VAL A 78 6.11 15.59 11.53
N GLY A 79 6.45 16.73 12.13
CA GLY A 79 7.74 16.93 12.82
C GLY A 79 7.98 15.90 13.93
N ALA A 80 6.96 15.64 14.76
CA ALA A 80 7.02 14.63 15.81
C ALA A 80 7.18 13.21 15.25
N ALA A 81 6.42 12.87 14.20
CA ALA A 81 6.52 11.57 13.53
C ALA A 81 7.89 11.35 12.88
N ARG A 82 8.45 12.37 12.22
CA ARG A 82 9.82 12.34 11.68
C ARG A 82 10.87 12.13 12.76
N ALA A 83 10.69 12.77 13.92
CA ALA A 83 11.58 12.57 15.06
C ALA A 83 11.47 11.15 15.65
N ALA A 84 10.26 10.57 15.68
CA ALA A 84 10.04 9.20 16.12
C ALA A 84 10.76 8.19 15.21
N MET A 85 10.61 8.33 13.89
CA MET A 85 11.33 7.49 12.92
C MET A 85 12.85 7.64 13.02
N ALA A 86 13.35 8.88 13.14
CA ALA A 86 14.79 9.12 13.26
C ALA A 86 15.39 8.52 14.54
N LYS A 87 14.61 8.40 15.62
CA LYS A 87 15.01 7.84 16.91
C LYS A 87 14.85 6.33 16.99
N GLN A 88 14.46 5.65 15.91
CA GLN A 88 14.38 4.20 15.90
C GLN A 88 15.74 3.58 16.14
N THR A 89 15.76 2.52 16.95
CA THR A 89 16.98 1.80 17.32
C THR A 89 17.08 0.45 16.63
N GLY A 90 18.31 0.03 16.33
CA GLY A 90 18.62 -1.31 15.84
C GLY A 90 18.27 -2.41 16.86
N LEU A 91 18.53 -3.65 16.47
CA LEU A 91 18.29 -4.84 17.32
C LEU A 91 19.08 -4.79 18.64
N ASP A 92 20.21 -4.08 18.64
CA ASP A 92 21.05 -3.84 19.81
C ASP A 92 20.45 -2.85 20.83
N LYS A 93 19.32 -2.20 20.48
CA LYS A 93 18.62 -1.16 21.26
C LYS A 93 19.50 0.04 21.64
N LYS A 94 20.64 0.21 20.99
CA LYS A 94 21.64 1.25 21.29
C LYS A 94 21.97 2.09 20.06
N THR A 95 22.07 1.46 18.90
CA THR A 95 22.37 2.16 17.66
C THR A 95 21.13 2.86 17.12
N VAL A 96 21.18 4.19 17.05
CA VAL A 96 20.13 5.00 16.42
C VAL A 96 20.28 4.90 14.90
N LEU A 97 19.22 4.49 14.22
CA LEU A 97 19.26 4.21 12.77
C LEU A 97 19.09 5.47 11.91
N ASN A 98 18.66 6.60 12.49
CA ASN A 98 18.41 7.87 11.79
C ASN A 98 17.57 7.69 10.50
N ILE A 99 16.53 6.85 10.60
CA ILE A 99 15.62 6.57 9.49
C ILE A 99 14.80 7.83 9.20
N ARG A 100 14.73 8.21 7.93
CA ARG A 100 13.98 9.39 7.49
C ARG A 100 12.85 8.96 6.57
N PRO A 101 11.64 9.52 6.76
CA PRO A 101 10.57 9.25 5.83
C PRO A 101 10.84 9.92 4.49
N ALA A 102 10.48 9.21 3.43
CA ALA A 102 10.48 9.67 2.04
C ALA A 102 9.04 9.83 1.51
N PHE A 103 8.10 9.05 2.04
CA PHE A 103 6.72 9.03 1.59
C PHE A 103 5.77 9.49 2.69
N LEU A 104 4.80 10.31 2.32
CA LEU A 104 3.64 10.68 3.12
C LEU A 104 2.43 9.97 2.54
N ILE A 105 1.91 8.99 3.26
CA ILE A 105 0.79 8.16 2.79
C ILE A 105 -0.48 8.65 3.48
N VAL A 106 -1.50 8.97 2.69
CA VAL A 106 -2.75 9.53 3.17
C VAL A 106 -3.96 8.90 2.47
N PRO A 107 -5.13 8.87 3.12
CA PRO A 107 -6.40 8.62 2.46
C PRO A 107 -6.71 9.75 1.47
N ALA A 108 -7.57 9.49 0.49
CA ALA A 108 -7.95 10.48 -0.53
C ALA A 108 -8.60 11.71 0.12
N SER A 109 -9.32 11.53 1.24
CA SER A 109 -9.91 12.63 2.02
C SER A 109 -8.88 13.65 2.54
N LEU A 110 -7.61 13.25 2.69
CA LEU A 110 -6.51 14.11 3.16
C LEU A 110 -5.53 14.52 2.05
N GLU A 111 -5.76 14.09 0.81
CA GLU A 111 -4.86 14.33 -0.33
C GLU A 111 -4.55 15.82 -0.51
N LEU A 112 -5.58 16.66 -0.60
CA LEU A 112 -5.42 18.11 -0.74
C LEU A 112 -4.57 18.70 0.39
N LYS A 113 -4.73 18.21 1.62
CA LYS A 113 -3.98 18.69 2.77
C LYS A 113 -2.52 18.25 2.72
N ALA A 114 -2.26 17.02 2.27
CA ALA A 114 -0.92 16.52 2.04
C ALA A 114 -0.20 17.31 0.94
N GLU A 115 -0.87 17.59 -0.18
CA GLU A 115 -0.36 18.41 -1.27
C GLU A 115 0.01 19.82 -0.80
N GLN A 116 -0.87 20.47 -0.04
CA GLN A 116 -0.60 21.78 0.53
C GLN A 116 0.63 21.79 1.46
N LEU A 117 0.86 20.71 2.20
CA LEU A 117 2.04 20.57 3.07
C LEU A 117 3.33 20.37 2.28
N VAL A 118 3.30 19.61 1.18
CA VAL A 118 4.52 19.35 0.39
C VAL A 118 4.80 20.41 -0.67
N ALA A 119 3.82 21.26 -0.98
CA ALA A 119 3.93 22.25 -2.03
C ALA A 119 5.09 23.23 -1.80
N GLN A 120 5.92 23.39 -2.84
CA GLN A 120 7.18 24.13 -2.77
C GLN A 120 7.01 25.66 -2.92
N ASN A 121 5.88 26.11 -3.49
CA ASN A 121 5.68 27.51 -3.89
C ASN A 121 4.63 28.28 -3.09
N LEU A 122 4.16 27.77 -1.95
CA LEU A 122 3.35 28.58 -1.04
C LEU A 122 4.26 29.55 -0.26
N VAL A 123 4.01 30.85 -0.46
CA VAL A 123 4.52 31.93 0.38
C VAL A 123 3.54 32.07 1.55
N PRO A 124 3.88 31.61 2.76
CA PRO A 124 2.98 31.72 3.89
C PRO A 124 2.85 33.19 4.31
N ALA A 125 1.63 33.62 4.61
CA ALA A 125 1.36 34.98 5.09
C ALA A 125 1.94 35.27 6.49
N SER A 126 2.35 34.23 7.22
CA SER A 126 2.94 34.28 8.55
C SER A 126 4.11 33.32 8.67
N SER A 127 5.16 33.72 9.39
CA SER A 127 6.34 32.88 9.65
C SER A 127 6.01 31.59 10.42
N GLY A 128 4.96 31.58 11.24
CA GLY A 128 4.48 30.40 11.96
C GLY A 128 3.88 29.31 11.06
N ASN A 129 3.55 29.64 9.82
CA ASN A 129 2.93 28.73 8.84
C ASN A 129 3.94 28.22 7.81
N VAL A 130 5.23 28.54 7.98
CA VAL A 130 6.29 28.08 7.08
C VAL A 130 6.47 26.57 7.26
N VAL A 131 6.14 25.81 6.24
CA VAL A 131 6.49 24.38 6.18
C VAL A 131 7.99 24.25 5.87
N PRO A 132 8.80 23.63 6.74
CA PRO A 132 10.23 23.44 6.49
C PRO A 132 10.50 22.59 5.25
N GLN A 133 11.59 22.87 4.55
CA GLN A 133 11.99 22.13 3.34
C GLN A 133 12.05 20.62 3.55
N SER A 134 12.45 20.18 4.74
CA SER A 134 12.56 18.75 5.08
C SER A 134 11.22 17.99 5.13
N ILE A 135 10.08 18.69 5.17
CA ILE A 135 8.73 18.11 5.01
C ILE A 135 8.29 18.19 3.55
N ARG A 136 8.68 19.26 2.84
CA ARG A 136 8.40 19.44 1.40
C ARG A 136 9.09 18.44 0.48
N THR A 137 10.10 17.73 0.98
CA THR A 137 10.77 16.63 0.25
C THR A 137 9.99 15.31 0.31
N LEU A 138 8.93 15.22 1.11
CA LEU A 138 8.09 14.02 1.16
C LEU A 138 7.28 13.91 -0.13
N SER A 139 7.20 12.71 -0.67
CA SER A 139 6.30 12.40 -1.79
C SER A 139 4.94 11.97 -1.23
N PRO A 140 3.86 12.73 -1.47
CA PRO A 140 2.53 12.32 -1.05
C PRO A 140 2.08 11.13 -1.91
N ILE A 141 1.45 10.15 -1.26
CA ILE A 141 0.78 9.01 -1.89
C ILE A 141 -0.64 8.99 -1.33
N ALA A 142 -1.60 9.35 -2.18
CA ALA A 142 -3.01 9.23 -1.87
C ALA A 142 -3.50 7.82 -2.27
N GLU A 143 -4.05 7.08 -1.31
CA GLU A 143 -4.61 5.76 -1.56
C GLU A 143 -6.07 5.71 -1.09
N PRO A 144 -7.04 5.64 -2.02
CA PRO A 144 -8.47 5.64 -1.69
C PRO A 144 -8.92 4.47 -0.82
N ARG A 145 -8.21 3.33 -0.86
CA ARG A 145 -8.53 2.20 0.02
C ARG A 145 -8.30 2.49 1.49
N LEU A 146 -7.49 3.49 1.83
CA LEU A 146 -7.28 3.89 3.22
C LEU A 146 -8.50 4.61 3.79
N ASP A 147 -9.31 5.30 2.97
CA ASP A 147 -10.54 5.96 3.43
C ASP A 147 -11.51 4.95 4.07
N ALA A 148 -11.59 3.74 3.53
CA ALA A 148 -12.43 2.68 4.08
C ALA A 148 -11.98 2.21 5.49
N ALA A 149 -10.71 2.43 5.85
CA ALA A 149 -10.17 2.10 7.17
C ALA A 149 -10.23 3.31 8.12
N SER A 150 -9.84 4.49 7.64
CA SER A 150 -9.94 5.76 8.35
C SER A 150 -9.64 6.91 7.40
N GLU A 151 -10.58 7.86 7.33
CA GLU A 151 -10.45 9.09 6.54
C GLU A 151 -9.45 10.10 7.15
N THR A 152 -9.04 9.90 8.41
CA THR A 152 -8.19 10.85 9.14
C THR A 152 -6.80 10.30 9.47
N ALA A 153 -6.62 8.98 9.46
CA ALA A 153 -5.33 8.36 9.73
C ALA A 153 -4.33 8.62 8.59
N TRP A 154 -3.08 8.90 8.96
CA TRP A 154 -2.01 9.13 8.00
C TRP A 154 -0.74 8.41 8.43
N TYR A 155 0.12 8.14 7.45
CA TYR A 155 1.29 7.29 7.64
C TYR A 155 2.52 7.94 7.02
N LEU A 156 3.68 7.61 7.57
CA LEU A 156 4.97 7.91 6.96
C LEU A 156 5.71 6.62 6.68
N ALA A 157 6.38 6.58 5.53
CA ALA A 157 7.23 5.46 5.16
C ALA A 157 8.62 5.97 4.74
N ALA A 158 9.64 5.22 5.13
CA ALA A 158 11.01 5.41 4.68
C ALA A 158 11.19 4.92 3.24
N SER A 159 12.29 5.32 2.62
CA SER A 159 12.66 4.77 1.30
C SER A 159 13.09 3.30 1.46
N PRO A 160 12.68 2.40 0.55
CA PRO A 160 13.18 1.02 0.50
C PRO A 160 14.72 0.94 0.45
N ASN A 161 15.37 1.92 -0.20
CA ASN A 161 16.83 2.02 -0.25
C ASN A 161 17.49 2.21 1.13
N GLN A 162 16.74 2.68 2.14
CA GLN A 162 17.22 2.84 3.51
C GLN A 162 16.83 1.64 4.39
N ILE A 163 15.60 1.15 4.26
CA ILE A 163 15.07 0.03 5.03
C ILE A 163 13.90 -0.62 4.29
N ASP A 164 13.95 -1.94 4.15
CA ASP A 164 12.87 -2.72 3.57
C ASP A 164 11.76 -2.94 4.61
N THR A 165 10.55 -2.45 4.31
CA THR A 165 9.43 -2.49 5.27
C THR A 165 8.40 -3.56 4.92
N ILE A 166 7.94 -3.57 3.66
CA ILE A 166 6.94 -4.50 3.16
C ILE A 166 7.53 -5.16 1.92
N GLU A 167 7.55 -6.48 1.92
CA GLU A 167 7.99 -7.28 0.79
C GLU A 167 6.82 -8.04 0.19
N TYR A 168 6.86 -8.20 -1.12
CA TYR A 168 6.00 -9.11 -1.85
C TYR A 168 6.82 -10.19 -2.54
N ALA A 169 6.20 -11.35 -2.76
CA ALA A 169 6.82 -12.48 -3.41
C ALA A 169 5.81 -13.24 -4.30
N TYR A 170 6.35 -13.79 -5.38
CA TYR A 170 5.68 -14.75 -6.26
C TYR A 170 6.18 -16.17 -5.97
N LEU A 171 5.41 -17.17 -6.38
CA LEU A 171 5.89 -18.55 -6.38
C LEU A 171 7.05 -18.70 -7.37
N GLU A 172 8.10 -19.41 -6.95
CA GLU A 172 9.26 -19.68 -7.79
C GLU A 172 8.85 -20.38 -9.09
N GLY A 173 9.34 -19.87 -10.22
CA GLY A 173 8.98 -20.36 -11.56
C GLY A 173 7.56 -20.00 -12.04
N GLN A 174 6.79 -19.23 -11.26
CA GLN A 174 5.44 -18.76 -11.60
C GLN A 174 5.31 -17.26 -11.30
N GLN A 175 6.17 -16.46 -11.92
CA GLN A 175 6.09 -14.99 -11.83
C GLN A 175 4.95 -14.47 -12.71
N GLY A 176 3.90 -13.97 -12.08
CA GLY A 176 2.75 -13.37 -12.75
C GLY A 176 1.60 -14.32 -13.03
N ALA A 177 0.71 -13.87 -13.93
CA ALA A 177 -0.53 -14.55 -14.25
C ALA A 177 -0.30 -15.85 -15.03
N TYR A 178 -0.78 -16.97 -14.50
CA TYR A 178 -0.91 -18.21 -15.25
C TYR A 178 -2.30 -18.27 -15.90
N ILE A 179 -2.34 -18.30 -17.24
CA ILE A 179 -3.58 -18.39 -18.01
C ILE A 179 -3.63 -19.74 -18.72
N GLU A 180 -4.75 -20.44 -18.57
CA GLU A 180 -5.02 -21.73 -19.21
C GLU A 180 -6.43 -21.71 -19.81
N THR A 181 -6.59 -22.33 -20.97
CA THR A 181 -7.90 -22.48 -21.63
C THR A 181 -8.25 -23.95 -21.77
N ARG A 182 -9.52 -24.29 -21.54
CA ARG A 182 -10.04 -25.63 -21.80
C ARG A 182 -11.42 -25.55 -22.41
N ASN A 183 -11.81 -26.58 -23.17
CA ASN A 183 -13.20 -26.71 -23.60
C ASN A 183 -14.06 -27.07 -22.38
N GLY A 184 -15.18 -26.36 -22.24
CA GLY A 184 -16.11 -26.59 -21.14
C GLY A 184 -16.85 -27.92 -21.31
N PHE A 185 -17.00 -28.66 -20.22
CA PHE A 185 -17.89 -29.83 -20.18
C PHE A 185 -19.30 -29.43 -19.71
N ASP A 186 -19.37 -28.51 -18.74
CA ASP A 186 -20.63 -27.97 -18.20
C ASP A 186 -21.15 -26.76 -18.99
N VAL A 187 -20.27 -26.11 -19.75
CA VAL A 187 -20.58 -24.98 -20.63
C VAL A 187 -20.24 -25.38 -22.06
N ASP A 188 -21.23 -25.36 -22.95
CA ASP A 188 -21.00 -25.54 -24.39
C ASP A 188 -20.22 -24.33 -24.90
N GLY A 189 -18.89 -24.38 -24.88
CA GLY A 189 -17.99 -23.25 -25.13
C GLY A 189 -16.56 -23.46 -24.59
N VAL A 190 -15.86 -22.37 -24.30
CA VAL A 190 -14.46 -22.37 -23.80
C VAL A 190 -14.41 -21.74 -22.42
N GLU A 191 -13.68 -22.37 -21.49
CA GLU A 191 -13.36 -21.83 -20.18
C GLU A 191 -11.93 -21.29 -20.16
N ILE A 192 -11.76 -20.07 -19.65
CA ILE A 192 -10.47 -19.42 -19.47
C ILE A 192 -10.22 -19.27 -17.98
N LYS A 193 -9.19 -19.95 -17.48
CA LYS A 193 -8.72 -19.87 -16.09
C LYS A 193 -7.54 -18.93 -16.00
N CYS A 194 -7.60 -18.00 -15.05
CA CYS A 194 -6.45 -17.19 -14.65
C CYS A 194 -6.11 -17.52 -13.19
N ARG A 195 -4.82 -17.75 -12.90
CA ARG A 195 -4.30 -18.07 -11.57
C ARG A 195 -3.07 -17.23 -11.26
N LEU A 196 -2.92 -16.81 -10.00
CA LEU A 196 -1.79 -16.06 -9.50
C LEU A 196 -1.40 -16.59 -8.12
N ASP A 197 -0.11 -16.86 -7.93
CA ASP A 197 0.46 -17.15 -6.61
C ASP A 197 1.18 -15.91 -6.10
N PHE A 198 0.61 -15.26 -5.09
CA PHE A 198 1.13 -14.01 -4.56
C PHE A 198 1.03 -13.97 -3.03
N GLY A 199 1.95 -13.25 -2.41
CA GLY A 199 1.86 -12.90 -1.02
C GLY A 199 2.71 -11.68 -0.70
N ALA A 200 2.24 -10.86 0.23
CA ALA A 200 3.02 -9.78 0.80
C ALA A 200 3.03 -9.88 2.32
N LYS A 201 4.08 -9.35 2.95
CA LYS A 201 4.21 -9.29 4.40
C LYS A 201 5.05 -8.09 4.83
N ALA A 202 4.70 -7.48 5.97
CA ALA A 202 5.58 -6.54 6.65
C ALA A 202 6.74 -7.30 7.33
N ILE A 203 7.97 -6.89 7.03
CA ILE A 203 9.20 -7.48 7.55
C ILE A 203 9.88 -6.60 8.59
N ASP A 204 9.77 -5.27 8.46
CA ASP A 204 10.32 -4.32 9.43
C ASP A 204 9.35 -3.15 9.67
N TRP A 205 9.08 -2.89 10.95
CA TRP A 205 8.19 -1.82 11.42
C TRP A 205 8.90 -0.48 11.58
N ARG A 206 10.23 -0.44 11.65
CA ARG A 206 11.03 0.75 11.97
C ARG A 206 10.98 1.80 10.87
N GLY A 207 10.78 1.37 9.62
CA GLY A 207 10.64 2.25 8.46
C GLY A 207 9.25 2.85 8.29
N LEU A 208 8.29 2.50 9.17
CA LEU A 208 6.91 2.96 9.07
C LEU A 208 6.52 3.76 10.32
N TYR A 209 5.55 4.65 10.18
CA TYR A 209 4.92 5.34 11.30
C TYR A 209 3.44 5.58 10.99
N LYS A 210 2.56 5.43 11.98
CA LYS A 210 1.12 5.69 11.90
C LYS A 210 0.71 6.77 12.88
N ASN A 211 -0.08 7.73 12.40
CA ASN A 211 -0.89 8.58 13.24
C ASN A 211 -2.38 8.24 13.02
N PRO A 212 -3.16 7.95 14.09
CA PRO A 212 -4.59 7.68 13.95
C PRO A 212 -5.44 8.83 13.38
N GLY A 213 -4.90 10.05 13.29
CA GLY A 213 -5.66 11.22 12.85
C GLY A 213 -6.50 11.83 13.98
N ALA A 214 -6.99 13.04 13.78
CA ALA A 214 -7.94 13.72 14.67
C ALA A 214 -9.22 14.05 13.92
#